data_AF-A0A7V8ZCF4-F1
#
_entry.id   AF-A0A7V8ZCF4-F1
#
_cell.length_a   1.000
_cell.length_b   1.000
_cell.length_c   1.000
_cell.angle_alpha   90.00
_cell.angle_beta   90.00
_cell.angle_gamma   90.00
#
_symmetry.space_group_name_H-M   'P 1'
#
loop_
_entity.id
_entity.type
_entity.pdbx_description
1 polymer ?
#
loop_
_entity_poly.entity_id
_entity_poly.type
_entity_poly.pdbx_seq_one_letter_code
_entity_poly.pdbx_strand_id
1 'polypeptide(L)'
;MKKDRGREYCLIVEGSYFSEAEAEHALRGPFVEDWVEETGRFRIHNLTEIEIVPGVVLGSLGVVMLDEGVFEIASTDPKLPLTDHKARGVAEALRRHDMFDVVEVELRESADEAEKA
;
A
#
# COMPACT_ATOMS: atom_id res chain seq x y z
N MET A 1 -20.73 4.19 -23.95
CA MET A 1 -20.52 3.03 -23.08
C MET A 1 -19.58 3.47 -21.96
N LYS A 2 -20.10 3.70 -20.75
CA LYS A 2 -19.25 3.95 -19.58
C LYS A 2 -18.57 2.62 -19.25
N LYS A 3 -17.25 2.53 -19.44
CA LYS A 3 -16.49 1.40 -18.90
C LYS A 3 -16.68 1.48 -17.39
N ASP A 4 -17.25 0.44 -16.80
CA ASP A 4 -17.03 0.10 -15.39
C ASP A 4 -15.51 -0.06 -15.24
N ARG A 5 -14.80 1.06 -15.00
CA ARG A 5 -13.42 1.01 -14.56
C ARG A 5 -13.54 0.50 -13.13
N GLY A 6 -13.07 -0.72 -12.93
CA GLY A 6 -13.23 -1.44 -11.67
C GLY A 6 -12.90 -0.54 -10.50
N ARG A 7 -13.73 -0.58 -9.46
CA ARG A 7 -13.51 0.16 -8.21
C ARG A 7 -12.21 -0.32 -7.59
N GLU A 8 -11.11 0.35 -7.92
CA GLU A 8 -9.82 0.16 -7.27
C GLU A 8 -9.87 0.87 -5.92
N TYR A 9 -9.21 0.28 -4.94
CA TYR A 9 -9.11 0.86 -3.61
C TYR A 9 -7.67 1.30 -3.35
N CYS A 10 -7.50 2.29 -2.50
CA CYS A 10 -6.22 2.70 -1.94
C CYS A 10 -6.35 2.83 -0.42
N LEU A 11 -5.21 3.01 0.23
CA LEU A 11 -5.18 3.37 1.63
C LEU A 11 -4.69 4.81 1.74
N ILE A 12 -5.36 5.60 2.57
CA ILE A 12 -4.87 6.91 2.98
C ILE A 12 -4.27 6.73 4.37
N VAL A 13 -2.99 7.07 4.52
CA VAL A 13 -2.26 6.88 5.77
C VAL A 13 -1.62 8.18 6.22
N GLU A 14 -1.60 8.40 7.53
CA GLU A 14 -0.92 9.53 8.14
C GLU A 14 0.22 9.03 9.03
N GLY A 15 1.36 9.70 8.97
CA GLY A 15 2.50 9.37 9.81
C GLY A 15 3.56 10.46 9.81
N SER A 16 4.48 10.36 10.76
CA SER A 16 5.59 11.31 10.95
C SER A 16 6.74 11.09 9.95
N TYR A 17 6.43 11.00 8.66
CA TYR A 17 7.39 10.80 7.57
C TYR A 17 7.42 12.04 6.66
N PHE A 18 8.60 12.39 6.16
CA PHE A 18 8.83 13.63 5.39
C PHE A 18 9.06 13.38 3.89
N SER A 19 9.03 12.11 3.45
CA SER A 19 9.16 11.75 2.04
C SER A 19 8.50 10.42 1.71
N GLU A 20 8.15 10.21 0.44
CA GLU A 20 7.64 8.93 -0.07
C GLU A 20 8.61 7.78 0.22
N ALA A 21 9.92 8.01 0.01
CA ALA A 21 10.94 7.00 0.25
C ALA A 21 11.03 6.59 1.72
N GLU A 22 10.83 7.53 2.64
CA GLU A 22 10.81 7.25 4.07
C GLU A 22 9.57 6.45 4.47
N ALA A 23 8.39 6.88 4.00
CA ALA A 23 7.14 6.15 4.23
C ALA A 23 7.14 4.75 3.59
N GLU A 24 7.73 4.60 2.40
CA GLU A 24 7.92 3.31 1.71
C GLU A 24 8.89 2.41 2.47
N HIS A 25 9.97 2.98 3.02
CA HIS A 25 10.91 2.22 3.85
C HIS A 25 10.23 1.74 5.14
N ALA A 26 9.48 2.62 5.80
CA ALA A 26 8.68 2.27 6.96
C ALA A 26 7.70 1.14 6.61
N LEU A 27 6.89 1.31 5.56
CA LEU A 27 5.95 0.31 5.02
C LEU A 27 6.58 -1.08 4.85
N ARG A 28 7.81 -1.15 4.35
CA ARG A 28 8.47 -2.43 4.04
C ARG A 28 9.17 -3.08 5.22
N GLY A 29 9.68 -2.29 6.16
CA GLY A 29 10.56 -2.74 7.24
C GLY A 29 10.01 -3.97 7.99
N PRO A 30 8.84 -3.87 8.64
CA PRO A 30 8.31 -4.96 9.47
C PRO A 30 8.08 -6.27 8.71
N PHE A 31 7.53 -6.21 7.49
CA PHE A 31 7.28 -7.40 6.69
C PHE A 31 8.58 -8.06 6.19
N VAL A 32 9.61 -7.24 5.89
CA VAL A 32 10.93 -7.77 5.54
C VAL A 32 11.59 -8.41 6.74
N GLU A 33 11.49 -7.79 7.92
CA GLU A 33 12.01 -8.34 9.17
C GLU A 33 11.36 -9.69 9.50
N ASP A 34 10.03 -9.75 9.54
CA ASP A 34 9.28 -11.00 9.77
C ASP A 34 9.69 -12.10 8.79
N TRP A 35 9.79 -11.77 7.50
CA TRP A 35 10.22 -12.73 6.48
C TRP A 35 11.65 -13.23 6.67
N VAL A 36 12.58 -12.34 7.04
CA VAL A 36 13.98 -12.70 7.33
C VAL A 36 14.04 -13.63 8.53
N GLU A 37 13.26 -13.36 9.58
CA GLU A 37 13.19 -14.21 10.77
C GLU A 37 12.67 -15.61 10.45
N GLU A 38 11.63 -15.72 9.61
CA GLU A 38 11.05 -17.00 9.23
C GLU A 38 11.93 -17.82 8.27
N THR A 39 12.55 -17.16 7.29
CA THR A 39 13.23 -17.84 6.18
C THR A 39 14.77 -17.86 6.28
N GLY A 40 15.34 -16.98 7.10
CA GLY A 40 16.78 -16.77 7.23
C GLY A 40 17.48 -16.25 5.97
N ARG A 41 16.73 -15.73 4.97
CA ARG A 41 17.29 -15.28 3.69
C ARG A 41 16.57 -14.02 3.18
N PHE A 42 17.34 -12.97 2.87
CA PHE A 42 16.79 -11.80 2.17
C PHE A 42 17.63 -11.36 0.97
N ARG A 43 16.94 -11.12 -0.14
CA ARG A 43 17.41 -10.40 -1.32
C ARG A 43 16.28 -9.50 -1.82
N ILE A 44 16.61 -8.41 -2.51
CA ILE A 44 15.61 -7.41 -2.95
C ILE A 44 14.50 -8.01 -3.83
N HIS A 45 14.79 -9.03 -4.65
CA HIS A 45 13.75 -9.70 -5.46
C HIS A 45 12.74 -10.49 -4.62
N ASN A 46 13.00 -10.75 -3.33
CA ASN A 46 12.03 -11.39 -2.46
C ASN A 46 10.86 -10.47 -2.08
N LEU A 47 10.92 -9.15 -2.35
CA LEU A 47 9.78 -8.26 -2.11
C LEU A 47 8.52 -8.67 -2.89
N THR A 48 8.67 -9.31 -4.05
CA THR A 48 7.54 -9.86 -4.81
C THR A 48 7.05 -11.21 -4.30
N GLU A 49 7.77 -11.81 -3.34
CA GLU A 49 7.44 -13.09 -2.71
C GLU A 49 6.82 -12.90 -1.32
N ILE A 50 7.01 -11.73 -0.70
CA ILE A 50 6.42 -11.38 0.60
C ILE A 50 4.96 -10.97 0.39
N GLU A 51 4.02 -11.77 0.88
CA GLU A 51 2.61 -11.41 0.93
C GLU A 51 2.27 -10.69 2.24
N ILE A 52 1.70 -9.48 2.16
CA ILE A 52 1.15 -8.78 3.33
C ILE A 52 -0.17 -9.44 3.76
N VAL A 53 -0.97 -9.76 2.75
CA VAL A 53 -2.20 -10.55 2.83
C VAL A 53 -2.31 -11.40 1.57
N PRO A 54 -3.10 -12.49 1.58
CA PRO A 54 -3.21 -13.38 0.42
C PRO A 54 -3.51 -12.62 -0.88
N GLY A 55 -2.60 -12.72 -1.85
CA GLY A 55 -2.74 -12.06 -3.15
C GLY A 55 -2.44 -10.56 -3.17
N VAL A 56 -1.77 -10.01 -2.15
CA VAL A 56 -1.15 -8.68 -2.17
C VAL A 56 0.32 -8.82 -1.77
N VAL A 57 1.19 -8.70 -2.77
CA VAL A 57 2.64 -8.77 -2.55
C VAL A 57 3.19 -7.40 -2.17
N LEU A 58 4.11 -7.36 -1.22
CA LEU A 58 4.71 -6.12 -0.71
C LEU A 58 5.34 -5.29 -1.84
N GLY A 59 6.02 -5.96 -2.78
CA GLY A 59 6.62 -5.33 -3.96
C GLY A 59 5.63 -4.75 -4.97
N SER A 60 4.34 -5.04 -4.84
CA SER A 60 3.29 -4.42 -5.67
C SER A 60 2.72 -3.15 -5.06
N LEU A 61 3.02 -2.83 -3.80
CA LEU A 61 2.56 -1.59 -3.17
C LEU A 61 3.53 -0.45 -3.43
N GLY A 62 2.98 0.69 -3.83
CA GLY A 62 3.66 1.97 -3.94
C GLY A 62 3.08 2.97 -2.96
N VAL A 63 3.91 3.94 -2.57
CA VAL A 63 3.54 5.03 -1.67
C VAL A 63 3.69 6.34 -2.44
N VAL A 64 2.67 7.20 -2.38
CA VAL A 64 2.68 8.54 -2.98
C VAL A 64 2.31 9.54 -1.90
N MET A 65 3.05 10.65 -1.80
CA MET A 65 2.74 11.70 -0.83
C MET A 65 1.62 12.58 -1.41
N LEU A 66 0.54 12.72 -0.64
CA LEU A 66 -0.57 13.61 -0.99
C LEU A 66 -0.42 14.99 -0.36
N ASP A 67 0.04 15.03 0.89
CA ASP A 67 0.32 16.24 1.67
C ASP A 67 1.40 15.95 2.73
N GLU A 68 1.81 16.95 3.50
CA GLU A 68 2.78 16.82 4.59
C GLU A 68 2.30 15.77 5.62
N GLY A 69 3.00 14.63 5.68
CA GLY A 69 2.68 13.52 6.57
C GLY A 69 1.49 12.66 6.13
N VAL A 70 0.93 12.89 4.94
CA VAL A 70 -0.24 12.16 4.40
C VAL A 70 0.13 11.45 3.11
N PHE A 71 -0.14 10.15 3.04
CA PHE A 71 0.28 9.29 1.93
C PHE A 71 -0.84 8.41 1.40
N GLU A 72 -0.85 8.20 0.08
CA GLU A 72 -1.61 7.14 -0.59
C GLU A 72 -0.74 5.89 -0.69
N ILE A 73 -1.27 4.74 -0.26
CA ILE A 73 -0.74 3.42 -0.57
C ILE A 73 -1.66 2.73 -1.56
N ALA A 74 -1.13 2.37 -2.72
CA ALA A 74 -1.89 1.70 -3.77
C ALA A 74 -1.07 0.63 -4.49
N SER A 75 -1.74 -0.23 -5.25
CA SER A 75 -1.04 -1.15 -6.14
C SER A 75 -0.40 -0.40 -7.31
N THR A 76 0.86 -0.72 -7.58
CA THR A 76 1.63 -0.29 -8.75
C THR A 76 1.52 -1.27 -9.91
N ASP A 77 0.98 -2.48 -9.67
CA ASP A 77 0.73 -3.46 -10.71
C ASP A 77 -0.73 -3.37 -11.20
N PRO A 78 -0.98 -2.89 -12.44
CA PRO A 78 -2.33 -2.79 -12.98
C PRO A 78 -3.03 -4.14 -13.17
N LYS A 79 -2.30 -5.26 -13.11
CA LYS A 79 -2.88 -6.61 -13.15
C LYS A 79 -3.37 -7.08 -11.78
N LEU A 80 -2.92 -6.43 -10.71
CA LEU A 80 -3.22 -6.79 -9.32
C LEU A 80 -3.74 -5.55 -8.56
N PRO A 81 -4.88 -4.95 -8.97
CA PRO A 81 -5.46 -3.84 -8.22
C PRO A 81 -5.93 -4.30 -6.83
N LEU A 82 -5.94 -3.35 -5.89
CA LEU A 82 -6.53 -3.59 -4.58
C LEU A 82 -8.06 -3.58 -4.70
N THR A 83 -8.67 -4.69 -4.28
CA THR A 83 -10.11 -4.76 -4.00
C THR A 83 -10.38 -4.28 -2.58
N ASP A 84 -11.63 -3.94 -2.23
CA ASP A 84 -12.01 -3.53 -0.87
C ASP A 84 -11.48 -4.52 0.19
N HIS A 85 -11.69 -5.82 -0.04
CA HIS A 85 -11.24 -6.86 0.88
C HIS A 85 -9.71 -6.88 1.06
N LYS A 86 -8.97 -6.72 -0.04
CA LYS A 86 -7.50 -6.67 -0.01
C LYS A 86 -7.00 -5.40 0.69
N ALA A 87 -7.58 -4.24 0.36
CA ALA A 87 -7.22 -2.97 0.98
C ALA A 87 -7.48 -2.97 2.50
N ARG A 88 -8.61 -3.54 2.94
CA ARG A 88 -8.90 -3.74 4.37
C ARG A 88 -7.90 -4.67 5.04
N GLY A 89 -7.53 -5.78 4.39
CA GLY A 89 -6.54 -6.70 4.92
C GLY A 89 -5.16 -6.04 5.08
N VAL A 90 -4.74 -5.24 4.09
CA VAL A 90 -3.52 -4.43 4.20
C VAL A 90 -3.64 -3.42 5.33
N ALA A 91 -4.75 -2.70 5.44
CA ALA A 91 -4.97 -1.70 6.49
C ALA A 91 -4.87 -2.33 7.89
N GLU A 92 -5.46 -3.50 8.09
CA GLU A 92 -5.34 -4.26 9.34
C GLU A 92 -3.90 -4.68 9.62
N ALA A 93 -3.15 -5.10 8.60
CA ALA A 93 -1.73 -5.44 8.75
C ALA A 93 -0.91 -4.23 9.18
N LEU A 94 -1.07 -3.07 8.53
CA LEU A 94 -0.37 -1.84 8.89
C LEU A 94 -0.67 -1.40 10.33
N ARG A 95 -1.94 -1.50 10.75
CA ARG A 95 -2.35 -1.20 12.13
C ARG A 95 -1.73 -2.15 13.15
N ARG A 96 -1.52 -3.43 12.81
CA ARG A 96 -0.86 -4.40 13.72
C ARG A 96 0.62 -4.05 13.97
N HIS A 97 1.28 -3.48 12.98
CA HIS A 97 2.68 -3.06 13.08
C HIS A 97 2.85 -1.62 13.58
N ASP A 98 1.76 -0.92 13.92
CA ASP A 98 1.75 0.45 14.47
C ASP A 98 2.56 1.44 13.61
N MET A 99 2.44 1.31 12.28
CA MET A 99 3.32 1.98 11.32
C MET A 99 2.91 3.41 10.99
N PHE A 100 1.60 3.69 11.13
CA PHE A 100 0.98 4.94 10.74
C PHE A 100 -0.04 5.28 11.83
N ASP A 101 -0.15 6.57 12.16
CA ASP A 101 -1.07 7.08 13.17
C ASP A 101 -2.53 6.90 12.71
N VAL A 102 -2.76 7.07 11.41
CA VAL A 102 -4.06 6.91 10.75
C VAL A 102 -3.91 5.97 9.56
N VAL A 103 -4.88 5.06 9.39
CA VAL A 103 -4.95 4.16 8.23
C VAL A 103 -6.41 4.05 7.81
N GLU A 104 -6.77 4.62 6.67
CA GLU A 104 -8.10 4.61 6.09
C GLU A 104 -8.11 3.90 4.74
N VAL A 105 -9.25 3.34 4.35
CA VAL A 105 -9.43 2.65 3.06
C VAL A 105 -10.41 3.44 2.24
N GLU A 106 -9.98 3.88 1.07
CA GLU A 106 -10.77 4.72 0.17
C GLU A 106 -10.89 4.10 -1.22
N LEU A 107 -11.89 4.58 -1.97
CA LEU A 107 -11.99 4.31 -3.39
C LEU A 107 -10.96 5.16 -4.12
N ARG A 108 -10.14 4.52 -4.95
CA ARG A 108 -9.17 5.21 -5.77
C ARG A 108 -9.87 5.85 -6.96
N GLU A 109 -10.01 7.17 -6.91
CA GLU A 109 -10.51 7.91 -8.07
C GLU A 109 -9.48 7.80 -9.20
N SER A 110 -9.93 7.34 -10.37
CA SER A 110 -9.06 7.41 -11.56
C SER A 110 -8.82 8.88 -11.86
N ALA A 111 -7.58 9.28 -12.17
CA ALA A 111 -7.15 10.66 -12.47
C ALA A 111 -7.92 11.43 -13.57
N ASP A 112 -9.03 10.90 -14.11
CA ASP A 112 -9.92 11.58 -15.05
C ASP A 112 -10.99 12.48 -14.38
N GLU A 113 -11.19 12.43 -13.06
CA GLU A 113 -12.23 13.24 -12.37
C GLU A 113 -11.69 14.50 -11.68
N ALA A 114 -10.37 14.62 -11.47
CA ALA A 114 -9.73 15.78 -10.84
C ALA A 114 -9.69 17.05 -11.72
N GLU A 115 -10.01 16.96 -13.02
CA GLU A 115 -9.98 18.12 -13.95
C GLU A 115 -11.36 18.79 -14.14
N LYS A 116 -12.35 18.50 -13.26
CA LYS A 116 -13.71 19.06 -13.39
C LYS A 116 -14.33 19.67 -12.12
N ALA A 117 -13.53 20.00 -11.11
CA ALA A 117 -14.00 20.79 -9.96
C ALA A 117 -13.71 22.28 -10.15
#